data_AF-A0A5N6ZNJ3-F1
#
_entry.id   AF-A0A5N6ZNJ3-F1
#
_cell.length_a   1.000
_cell.length_b   1.000
_cell.length_c   1.000
_cell.angle_alpha   90.00
_cell.angle_beta   90.00
_cell.angle_gamma   90.00
#
_symmetry.space_group_name_H-M   'P 1'
#
loop_
_entity.id
_entity.type
_entity.pdbx_description
1 polymer ?
#
loop_
_entity_poly.entity_id
_entity_poly.type
_entity_poly.pdbx_seq_one_letter_code
_entity_poly.pdbx_strand_id
1 'polypeptide(L)'
;MPPKLRGSLSKSLPRAGDKAAAYYCPSCATRRRSLSTRRNGIVSPRLEANPLSFFSSRPITTSSVIHARHVPPRLRELYETLNKIQGVATEQVNISRLQLALRGLESEAPIIRVAVLGLNDATAARKLVRLLLADPLNARESWEDALDAYDSDPTQGLLIRYGEVSESIPNNLLPTISVPSPILKKGNLEILVSTLGAETESSGAHFTADTFLVPTVTIPTSHSGRHNAVRYPVHRTVVCGRGVDGLVAYNGLVSRADLKKETSSVYGAIDLAVTAPQKSNDRIAFVDIDRANEALEKFRESVQNASLYERGWNGSGVPAVQDWLSSLRAAEGALDPSLKSLITSLIDAAEAGVVADESRLSQDQKAVAVSDEVRENLDRSVTEWAERGHTELRSSLEEGFATKKWKGLAWWKLFWHVDDVGMITSEILEKNYLPRAEKEVIWTAGRFHQAGLGMQLKDASQPAQQPPNDSTNDKPESDELWPTQITTSRNRLLETTVPSLQAMAQRLVLFSMSTTTLTSALSALTYVSVPTASVYETGTIVAVGLIYALRRQQRKWDSARTFFEDEIREEGRTALIKTEEHLHTVLQEGGPRNEEVVETEARKTIDRARKALEQVD
;
A
#
# COMPACT_ATOMS: atom_id res chain seq x y z
N MET A 1 -44.48 -12.77 -33.67
CA MET A 1 -45.46 -11.65 -33.60
C MET A 1 -46.30 -11.84 -32.34
N PRO A 2 -46.73 -10.78 -31.61
CA PRO A 2 -46.58 -9.35 -31.89
C PRO A 2 -45.47 -8.62 -31.08
N PRO A 3 -45.22 -7.30 -31.33
CA PRO A 3 -44.03 -6.55 -30.92
C PRO A 3 -44.23 -5.20 -30.14
N LYS A 4 -43.22 -4.82 -29.33
CA LYS A 4 -42.40 -3.58 -29.23
C LYS A 4 -42.83 -2.18 -29.79
N LEU A 5 -42.71 -1.09 -28.98
CA LEU A 5 -41.80 0.12 -29.04
C LEU A 5 -42.35 1.53 -28.60
N ARG A 6 -41.55 2.21 -27.74
CA ARG A 6 -41.11 3.63 -27.58
C ARG A 6 -42.05 4.89 -27.66
N GLY A 7 -41.93 5.76 -26.63
CA GLY A 7 -41.21 7.06 -26.69
C GLY A 7 -41.98 8.39 -26.48
N SER A 8 -41.53 9.27 -25.55
CA SER A 8 -41.22 10.72 -25.74
C SER A 8 -41.02 11.50 -24.43
N LEU A 9 -40.09 12.46 -24.42
CA LEU A 9 -39.72 13.41 -23.35
C LEU A 9 -40.53 14.72 -23.44
N SER A 10 -40.79 15.38 -22.30
CA SER A 10 -41.23 16.79 -22.24
C SER A 10 -40.42 17.60 -21.22
N LYS A 11 -40.18 18.86 -21.60
CA LYS A 11 -39.22 19.84 -21.08
C LYS A 11 -39.97 20.88 -20.25
N SER A 12 -39.50 21.26 -19.05
CA SER A 12 -39.99 22.45 -18.34
C SER A 12 -38.83 23.17 -17.64
N LEU A 13 -38.71 24.47 -17.94
CA LEU A 13 -37.80 25.45 -17.34
C LEU A 13 -38.38 26.02 -16.03
N PRO A 14 -37.53 26.49 -15.10
CA PRO A 14 -37.88 27.65 -14.28
C PRO A 14 -36.91 28.83 -14.49
N ARG A 15 -37.47 30.03 -14.27
CA ARG A 15 -36.91 31.36 -14.51
C ARG A 15 -36.18 31.90 -13.27
N ALA A 16 -35.21 32.75 -13.56
CA ALA A 16 -34.22 33.38 -12.69
C ALA A 16 -34.74 34.31 -11.59
N GLY A 17 -33.93 34.41 -10.52
CA GLY A 17 -33.94 35.46 -9.50
C GLY A 17 -32.57 35.50 -8.81
N ASP A 18 -31.77 36.51 -9.14
CA ASP A 18 -30.37 36.74 -8.79
C ASP A 18 -30.06 36.84 -7.28
N LYS A 19 -28.89 36.33 -6.86
CA LYS A 19 -27.67 37.16 -6.61
C LYS A 19 -26.49 36.32 -6.10
N ALA A 20 -25.52 36.14 -7.00
CA ALA A 20 -24.07 36.08 -6.79
C ALA A 20 -23.49 35.18 -5.67
N ALA A 21 -23.35 33.89 -5.95
CA ALA A 21 -22.30 33.07 -5.36
C ALA A 21 -21.16 32.91 -6.38
N ALA A 22 -20.01 33.50 -6.09
CA ALA A 22 -18.78 33.27 -6.85
C ALA A 22 -18.31 31.83 -6.62
N TYR A 23 -18.29 31.03 -7.68
CA TYR A 23 -17.70 29.69 -7.68
C TYR A 23 -16.19 29.79 -7.49
N TYR A 24 -15.69 29.27 -6.36
CA TYR A 24 -14.27 29.14 -6.07
C TYR A 24 -13.82 27.72 -6.43
N CYS A 25 -12.88 27.59 -7.36
CA CYS A 25 -12.26 26.32 -7.76
C CYS A 25 -11.01 26.07 -6.90
N PRO A 26 -10.91 24.96 -6.13
CA PRO A 26 -9.86 24.80 -5.13
C PRO A 26 -8.51 24.28 -5.68
N SER A 27 -8.24 24.37 -6.98
CA SER A 27 -7.07 23.69 -7.59
C SER A 27 -6.02 24.62 -8.22
N CYS A 28 -6.10 25.94 -8.07
CA CYS A 28 -5.15 26.86 -8.75
C CYS A 28 -4.77 28.09 -7.90
N ALA A 29 -3.87 27.97 -6.91
CA ALA A 29 -3.04 29.09 -6.45
C ALA A 29 -1.86 28.66 -5.56
N THR A 30 -0.80 28.12 -6.16
CA THR A 30 0.57 28.21 -5.61
C THR A 30 1.25 29.45 -6.17
N ARG A 31 1.33 30.55 -5.40
CA ARG A 31 2.51 31.45 -5.45
C ARG A 31 2.55 32.44 -4.29
N ARG A 32 3.69 32.42 -3.61
CA ARG A 32 4.17 33.37 -2.59
C ARG A 32 3.96 34.83 -3.02
N ARG A 33 3.64 35.70 -2.04
CA ARG A 33 4.19 37.07 -1.96
C ARG A 33 4.11 37.58 -0.52
N SER A 34 5.29 37.73 0.08
CA SER A 34 5.55 38.55 1.27
C SER A 34 5.41 40.02 0.92
N LEU A 35 4.58 40.78 1.63
CA LEU A 35 4.67 42.23 1.67
C LEU A 35 4.51 42.73 3.11
N SER A 36 5.64 43.20 3.62
CA SER A 36 5.76 44.12 4.75
C SER A 36 5.15 45.46 4.36
N THR A 37 4.24 45.99 5.18
CA THR A 37 3.91 47.42 5.17
C THR A 37 3.84 47.94 6.60
N ARG A 38 4.95 48.58 6.96
CA ARG A 38 5.12 49.58 8.01
C ARG A 38 4.12 50.73 7.80
N ARG A 39 3.40 51.16 8.84
CA ARG A 39 2.81 52.51 8.85
C ARG A 39 2.86 53.12 10.25
N ASN A 40 3.55 54.26 10.30
CA ASN A 40 3.71 55.14 11.45
C ASN A 40 2.38 55.76 11.89
N GLY A 41 2.32 56.07 13.18
CA GLY A 41 1.13 56.58 13.86
C GLY A 41 0.88 58.07 13.72
N ILE A 42 -0.22 58.48 14.37
CA ILE A 42 -0.52 59.84 14.82
C ILE A 42 -1.14 59.73 16.21
N VAL A 43 -0.70 60.65 17.06
CA VAL A 43 -0.89 60.85 18.51
C VAL A 43 -2.10 61.79 18.72
N SER A 44 -3.04 61.56 19.66
CA SER A 44 -3.17 62.17 21.02
C SER A 44 -4.66 62.54 21.30
N PRO A 45 -5.11 62.98 22.51
CA PRO A 45 -4.93 62.43 23.88
C PRO A 45 -6.22 62.56 24.77
N ARG A 46 -6.07 62.30 26.09
CA ARG A 46 -6.95 62.61 27.27
C ARG A 46 -7.96 61.52 27.68
N LEU A 47 -8.18 61.19 28.96
CA LEU A 47 -7.68 61.67 30.27
C LEU A 47 -7.96 60.58 31.32
N GLU A 48 -7.01 60.43 32.25
CA GLU A 48 -7.14 60.11 33.69
C GLU A 48 -8.23 59.16 34.20
N ALA A 49 -7.82 58.06 34.84
CA ALA A 49 -7.72 57.99 36.31
C ALA A 49 -7.13 56.65 36.76
N ASN A 50 -6.07 56.73 37.57
CA ASN A 50 -5.52 55.63 38.38
C ASN A 50 -6.22 55.69 39.76
N PRO A 51 -6.35 54.58 40.53
CA PRO A 51 -5.22 54.18 41.35
C PRO A 51 -5.04 52.66 41.54
N LEU A 52 -3.79 52.23 41.35
CA LEU A 52 -2.99 51.36 42.22
C LEU A 52 -3.71 50.32 43.10
N SER A 53 -3.62 49.06 42.69
CA SER A 53 -3.57 47.91 43.60
C SER A 53 -2.45 46.97 43.18
N PHE A 54 -1.44 46.86 44.05
CA PHE A 54 -0.35 45.88 43.98
C PHE A 54 -0.92 44.47 44.05
N PHE A 55 -0.86 43.73 42.94
CA PHE A 55 -0.85 42.27 42.98
C PHE A 55 0.26 41.75 42.08
N SER A 56 1.13 40.96 42.69
CA SER A 56 2.23 40.24 42.07
C SER A 56 1.67 39.22 41.08
N SER A 57 1.53 39.59 39.82
CA SER A 57 1.28 38.67 38.72
C SER A 57 2.57 37.92 38.42
N ARG A 58 2.72 36.70 38.95
CA ARG A 58 3.63 35.72 38.35
C ARG A 58 3.01 35.30 37.01
N PRO A 59 3.66 35.55 35.86
CA PRO A 59 3.19 34.97 34.60
C PRO A 59 3.53 33.48 34.62
N ILE A 60 2.53 32.61 34.82
CA ILE A 60 2.65 31.21 34.39
C ILE A 60 2.53 31.23 32.88
N THR A 61 3.68 31.08 32.23
CA THR A 61 3.83 30.99 30.78
C THR A 61 2.98 29.85 30.21
N THR A 62 1.91 30.18 29.49
CA THR A 62 1.36 29.33 28.44
C THR A 62 2.31 29.43 27.24
N SER A 63 3.34 28.58 27.20
CA SER A 63 4.26 28.50 26.07
C SER A 63 3.84 27.38 25.12
N SER A 64 3.20 27.77 24.01
CA SER A 64 3.28 27.02 22.76
C SER A 64 4.69 27.19 22.20
N VAL A 65 5.66 26.48 22.76
CA VAL A 65 7.04 26.43 22.28
C VAL A 65 7.44 24.97 22.25
N ILE A 66 8.02 24.53 21.12
CA ILE A 66 8.61 23.21 20.91
C ILE A 66 9.71 23.03 21.96
N HIS A 67 9.35 22.52 23.13
CA HIS A 67 10.32 22.03 24.10
C HIS A 67 10.81 20.69 23.57
N ALA A 68 12.12 20.51 23.51
CA ALA A 68 12.69 19.17 23.42
C ALA A 68 12.08 18.36 24.57
N ARG A 69 11.17 17.45 24.22
CA ARG A 69 10.36 16.70 25.19
C ARG A 69 11.32 15.87 26.03
N HIS A 70 11.35 16.12 27.34
CA HIS A 70 12.25 15.42 28.26
C HIS A 70 11.68 14.03 28.56
N VAL A 71 11.94 13.07 27.67
CA VAL A 71 11.52 11.67 27.87
C VAL A 71 12.49 11.00 28.85
N PRO A 72 11.99 10.41 29.96
CA PRO A 72 12.81 9.66 30.90
C PRO A 72 13.63 8.58 30.18
N PRO A 73 14.91 8.35 30.55
CA PRO A 73 15.79 7.45 29.82
C PRO A 73 15.26 6.02 29.76
N ARG A 74 14.54 5.58 30.79
CA ARG A 74 13.90 4.25 30.84
C ARG A 74 12.80 4.08 29.79
N LEU A 75 12.04 5.13 29.49
CA LEU A 75 10.89 5.09 28.59
C LEU A 75 11.26 5.46 27.14
N ARG A 76 12.51 5.83 26.89
CA ARG A 76 12.96 6.38 25.60
C ARG A 76 12.80 5.39 24.46
N GLU A 77 13.21 4.13 24.64
CA GLU A 77 13.10 3.13 23.58
C GLU A 77 11.63 2.84 23.23
N LEU A 78 10.76 2.75 24.22
CA LEU A 78 9.32 2.57 24.01
C LEU A 78 8.70 3.78 23.29
N TYR A 79 9.07 5.00 23.67
CA TYR A 79 8.62 6.22 23.01
C TYR A 79 9.05 6.27 21.53
N GLU A 80 10.32 5.98 21.23
CA GLU A 80 10.85 6.02 19.87
C GLU A 80 10.22 4.95 18.97
N THR A 81 10.01 3.73 19.49
CA THR A 81 9.39 2.63 18.74
C THR A 81 7.91 2.89 18.47
N LEU A 82 7.14 3.37 19.45
CA LEU A 82 5.75 3.77 19.23
C LEU A 82 5.62 4.95 18.25
N ASN A 83 6.53 5.92 18.31
CA ASN A 83 6.55 7.02 17.35
C ASN A 83 6.88 6.55 15.92
N LYS A 84 7.70 5.50 15.77
CA LYS A 84 7.95 4.86 14.46
C LYS A 84 6.73 4.11 13.93
N ILE A 85 5.96 3.44 14.80
CA ILE A 85 4.68 2.80 14.41
C ILE A 85 3.73 3.83 13.78
N GLN A 86 3.72 5.07 14.28
CA GLN A 86 2.95 6.15 13.65
C GLN A 86 3.30 6.34 12.17
N GLY A 87 4.58 6.22 11.78
CA GLY A 87 5.02 6.43 10.40
C GLY A 87 4.79 5.23 9.48
N VAL A 88 4.83 4.01 10.03
CA VAL A 88 4.77 2.76 9.24
C VAL A 88 3.35 2.19 9.15
N ALA A 89 2.52 2.40 10.17
CA ALA A 89 1.15 1.86 10.27
C ALA A 89 0.12 2.96 10.53
N THR A 90 0.17 4.06 9.75
CA THR A 90 -0.71 5.23 9.91
C THR A 90 -2.20 4.90 9.83
N GLU A 91 -2.58 4.01 8.92
CA GLU A 91 -3.98 3.68 8.65
C GLU A 91 -4.56 2.67 9.65
N GLN A 92 -3.68 1.88 10.29
CA GLN A 92 -4.07 0.77 11.16
C GLN A 92 -4.21 1.18 12.64
N VAL A 93 -3.67 2.32 13.03
CA VAL A 93 -3.63 2.77 14.42
C VAL A 93 -4.39 4.09 14.60
N ASN A 94 -5.20 4.17 15.66
CA ASN A 94 -5.85 5.43 16.02
C ASN A 94 -4.82 6.47 16.52
N ILE A 95 -4.55 7.47 15.68
CA ILE A 95 -3.54 8.51 15.92
C ILE A 95 -3.81 9.28 17.23
N SER A 96 -5.07 9.58 17.55
CA SER A 96 -5.41 10.31 18.78
C SER A 96 -5.02 9.53 20.04
N ARG A 97 -5.23 8.21 20.01
CA ARG A 97 -4.85 7.31 21.11
C ARG A 97 -3.35 7.09 21.20
N LEU A 98 -2.68 6.99 20.06
CA LEU A 98 -1.22 6.91 20.01
C LEU A 98 -0.58 8.19 20.58
N GLN A 99 -1.12 9.36 20.25
CA GLN A 99 -0.67 10.62 20.84
C GLN A 99 -0.90 10.67 22.35
N LEU A 100 -2.02 10.14 22.85
CA LEU A 100 -2.26 10.02 24.29
C LEU A 100 -1.18 9.14 24.95
N ALA A 101 -0.86 8.00 24.35
CA ALA A 101 0.20 7.11 24.85
C ALA A 101 1.58 7.79 24.85
N LEU A 102 1.97 8.44 23.74
CA LEU A 102 3.24 9.16 23.64
C LEU A 102 3.34 10.28 24.67
N ARG A 103 2.24 11.02 24.93
CA ARG A 103 2.19 12.04 25.99
C ARG A 103 2.32 11.45 27.39
N GLY A 104 1.76 10.26 27.61
CA GLY A 104 1.93 9.53 28.88
C GLY A 104 3.39 9.14 29.13
N LEU A 105 4.15 8.82 28.08
CA LEU A 105 5.57 8.42 28.20
C LEU A 105 6.54 9.61 28.36
N GLU A 106 6.07 10.84 28.20
CA GLU A 106 6.89 12.06 28.40
C GLU A 106 7.12 12.38 29.89
N SER A 107 6.41 11.74 30.82
CA SER A 107 6.54 11.97 32.26
C SER A 107 6.54 10.65 33.04
N GLU A 108 7.24 10.61 34.18
CA GLU A 108 7.19 9.46 35.10
C GLU A 108 5.86 9.39 35.87
N ALA A 109 5.15 10.52 35.99
CA ALA A 109 3.83 10.61 36.63
C ALA A 109 2.82 11.18 35.61
N PRO A 110 2.36 10.38 34.63
CA PRO A 110 1.46 10.84 33.60
C PRO A 110 0.10 11.28 34.16
N ILE A 111 -0.58 12.16 33.42
CA ILE A 111 -1.96 12.55 33.72
C ILE A 111 -2.88 11.46 33.16
N ILE A 112 -3.63 10.78 34.03
CA ILE A 112 -4.57 9.75 33.61
C ILE A 112 -5.94 10.37 33.35
N ARG A 113 -6.29 10.45 32.08
CA ARG A 113 -7.62 10.87 31.60
C ARG A 113 -8.66 9.77 31.76
N VAL A 114 -9.78 10.11 32.40
CA VAL A 114 -10.95 9.25 32.55
C VAL A 114 -12.17 9.94 31.96
N ALA A 115 -12.92 9.29 31.08
CA ALA A 115 -14.22 9.79 30.66
C ALA A 115 -15.32 9.24 31.57
N VAL A 116 -16.31 10.06 31.92
CA VAL A 116 -17.57 9.64 32.52
C VAL A 116 -18.67 10.01 31.54
N LEU A 117 -19.18 9.00 30.85
CA LEU A 117 -20.12 9.15 29.74
C LEU A 117 -21.52 8.78 30.17
N GLY A 118 -22.44 9.75 30.20
CA GLY A 118 -23.85 9.49 30.46
C GLY A 118 -24.58 8.94 29.23
N LEU A 119 -25.28 7.82 29.36
CA LEU A 119 -26.09 7.24 28.29
C LEU A 119 -27.33 8.11 28.06
N ASN A 120 -27.42 8.73 26.88
CA ASN A 120 -28.46 9.67 26.45
C ASN A 120 -28.56 10.97 27.26
N ASP A 121 -28.16 10.96 28.54
CA ASP A 121 -28.19 12.09 29.45
C ASP A 121 -26.94 12.10 30.36
N ALA A 122 -26.33 13.27 30.56
CA ALA A 122 -25.18 13.47 31.42
C ALA A 122 -25.55 13.68 32.90
N THR A 123 -26.83 13.84 33.26
CA THR A 123 -27.22 14.14 34.67
C THR A 123 -26.71 13.11 35.66
N ALA A 124 -26.89 11.81 35.39
CA ALA A 124 -26.42 10.74 36.26
C ALA A 124 -24.88 10.72 36.35
N ALA A 125 -24.19 10.96 35.24
CA ALA A 125 -22.73 11.09 35.19
C ALA A 125 -22.23 12.26 36.04
N ARG A 126 -22.86 13.43 35.93
CA ARG A 126 -22.53 14.63 36.72
C ARG A 126 -22.74 14.39 38.22
N LYS A 127 -23.91 13.86 38.61
CA LYS A 127 -24.21 13.53 40.01
C LYS A 127 -23.22 12.52 40.59
N LEU A 128 -22.87 11.48 39.82
CA LEU A 128 -21.85 10.51 40.25
C LEU A 128 -20.49 11.16 40.44
N VAL A 129 -20.05 12.00 39.50
CA VAL A 129 -18.78 12.73 39.60
C VAL A 129 -18.78 13.70 40.78
N ARG A 130 -19.92 14.38 41.06
CA ARG A 130 -20.09 15.21 42.26
C ARG A 130 -19.79 14.41 43.52
N LEU A 131 -20.44 13.25 43.66
CA LEU A 131 -20.27 12.38 44.82
C LEU A 131 -18.84 11.86 44.94
N LEU A 132 -18.22 11.45 43.83
CA LEU A 132 -16.84 10.96 43.83
C LEU A 132 -15.83 12.03 44.26
N LEU A 133 -16.06 13.29 43.87
CA LEU A 133 -15.11 14.38 44.12
C LEU A 133 -15.35 15.15 45.42
N ALA A 134 -16.57 15.10 45.95
CA ALA A 134 -16.98 15.83 47.14
C ALA A 134 -16.18 15.39 48.38
N ASP A 135 -15.76 16.37 49.18
CA ASP A 135 -15.21 16.12 50.50
C ASP A 135 -16.36 16.07 51.53
N PRO A 136 -16.54 14.96 52.26
CA PRO A 136 -17.57 14.88 53.30
C PRO A 136 -17.30 15.80 54.49
N LEU A 137 -16.04 16.19 54.76
CA LEU A 137 -15.68 17.05 55.90
C LEU A 137 -15.97 18.53 55.65
N ASN A 138 -16.04 18.94 54.38
CA ASN A 138 -16.33 20.32 54.00
C ASN A 138 -17.83 20.52 53.78
N ALA A 139 -18.28 21.76 54.00
CA ALA A 139 -19.59 22.19 53.52
C ALA A 139 -19.65 22.13 51.99
N ARG A 140 -20.87 22.11 51.44
CA ARG A 140 -21.11 22.11 49.99
C ARG A 140 -20.40 23.29 49.33
N GLU A 141 -19.51 23.00 48.37
CA GLU A 141 -18.68 24.00 47.70
C GLU A 141 -19.35 24.54 46.43
N SER A 142 -18.95 25.74 45.97
CA SER A 142 -19.59 26.40 44.81
C SER A 142 -19.45 25.62 43.50
N TRP A 143 -18.39 24.81 43.35
CA TRP A 143 -18.23 23.97 42.16
C TRP A 143 -19.25 22.82 42.12
N GLU A 144 -19.74 22.36 43.27
CA GLU A 144 -20.81 21.34 43.33
C GLU A 144 -22.10 21.90 42.74
N ASP A 145 -22.42 23.15 43.08
CA ASP A 145 -23.55 23.88 42.53
C ASP A 145 -23.34 24.19 41.05
N ALA A 146 -22.12 24.58 40.64
CA ALA A 146 -21.80 24.80 39.24
C ALA A 146 -21.92 23.53 38.40
N LEU A 147 -21.60 22.35 38.96
CA LEU A 147 -21.74 21.06 38.28
C LEU A 147 -23.21 20.63 38.14
N ASP A 148 -24.02 20.85 39.17
CA ASP A 148 -25.46 20.57 39.16
C ASP A 148 -26.21 21.55 38.24
N ALA A 149 -25.83 22.84 38.25
CA ALA A 149 -26.42 23.92 37.44
C ALA A 149 -25.91 23.95 35.99
N TYR A 150 -24.94 23.10 35.63
CA TYR A 150 -24.40 22.99 34.28
C TYR A 150 -25.43 22.38 33.33
N ASP A 151 -26.54 23.06 33.08
CA ASP A 151 -27.67 22.56 32.26
C ASP A 151 -27.53 22.92 30.78
N SER A 152 -26.30 23.19 30.33
CA SER A 152 -26.00 23.45 28.91
C SER A 152 -26.10 22.17 28.08
N ASP A 153 -26.33 22.34 26.77
CA ASP A 153 -26.55 21.30 25.77
C ASP A 153 -25.87 19.95 26.13
N PRO A 154 -26.59 18.82 26.16
CA PRO A 154 -26.05 17.53 26.60
C PRO A 154 -24.83 17.06 25.81
N THR A 155 -24.59 17.63 24.63
CA THR A 155 -23.43 17.32 23.78
C THR A 155 -22.16 18.10 24.16
N GLN A 156 -22.28 19.15 24.98
CA GLN A 156 -21.15 19.94 25.46
C GLN A 156 -20.46 19.22 26.62
N GLY A 157 -19.22 18.82 26.40
CA GLY A 157 -18.41 18.11 27.40
C GLY A 157 -17.75 19.08 28.38
N LEU A 158 -17.59 18.61 29.61
CA LEU A 158 -17.01 19.34 30.73
C LEU A 158 -15.73 18.65 31.21
N LEU A 159 -14.68 19.43 31.44
CA LEU A 159 -13.39 18.91 31.88
C LEU A 159 -13.12 19.28 33.34
N ILE A 160 -12.75 18.31 34.17
CA ILE A 160 -12.48 18.50 35.59
C ILE A 160 -11.03 18.13 35.88
N ARG A 161 -10.31 19.04 36.54
CA ARG A 161 -8.89 18.90 36.87
C ARG A 161 -8.63 19.21 38.33
N TYR A 162 -7.53 18.69 38.87
CA TYR A 162 -7.05 19.11 40.18
C TYR A 162 -6.54 20.57 40.16
N GLY A 163 -6.98 21.39 41.12
CA GLY A 163 -6.50 22.76 41.29
C GLY A 163 -7.30 23.52 42.35
N GLU A 164 -6.91 24.77 42.62
CA GLU A 164 -7.73 25.69 43.43
C GLU A 164 -9.03 26.02 42.69
N VAL A 165 -10.13 26.19 43.45
CA VAL A 165 -11.47 26.39 42.89
C VAL A 165 -11.45 27.61 41.97
N SER A 166 -11.61 27.37 40.67
CA SER A 166 -11.66 28.41 39.64
C SER A 166 -12.70 27.99 38.61
N GLU A 167 -13.72 28.83 38.45
CA GLU A 167 -14.72 28.66 37.41
C GLU A 167 -14.14 29.11 36.07
N SER A 168 -13.99 28.18 35.14
CA SER A 168 -13.58 28.40 33.74
C SER A 168 -12.24 29.14 33.57
N ILE A 169 -11.20 28.40 33.20
CA ILE A 169 -9.95 29.01 32.73
C ILE A 169 -10.21 29.64 31.35
N PRO A 170 -10.08 30.97 31.16
CA PRO A 170 -10.60 31.69 29.99
C PRO A 170 -9.89 31.44 28.64
N ASN A 171 -9.17 30.33 28.45
CA ASN A 171 -8.43 30.02 27.21
C ASN A 171 -8.44 28.53 26.82
N ASN A 172 -9.35 27.72 27.36
CA ASN A 172 -9.39 26.29 27.04
C ASN A 172 -10.51 25.96 26.03
N LEU A 173 -10.22 25.04 25.11
CA LEU A 173 -11.17 24.59 24.07
C LEU A 173 -12.43 23.95 24.67
N LEU A 174 -12.34 23.42 25.90
CA LEU A 174 -13.44 22.84 26.66
C LEU A 174 -13.62 23.61 27.98
N PRO A 175 -14.86 23.79 28.45
CA PRO A 175 -15.13 24.35 29.76
C PRO A 175 -14.45 23.48 30.80
N THR A 176 -13.62 24.11 31.64
CA THR A 176 -12.77 23.41 32.61
C THR A 176 -13.03 23.93 34.01
N ILE A 177 -13.27 23.03 34.96
CA ILE A 177 -13.43 23.33 36.38
C ILE A 177 -12.25 22.71 37.14
N SER A 178 -11.64 23.50 38.00
CA SER A 178 -10.58 23.05 38.92
C SER A 178 -11.20 22.70 40.27
N VAL A 179 -10.98 21.48 40.75
CA VAL A 179 -11.54 20.96 42.02
C VAL A 179 -10.41 20.47 42.93
N PRO A 180 -10.33 20.90 44.20
CA PRO A 180 -9.30 20.49 45.15
C PRO A 180 -9.59 19.09 45.76
N SER A 181 -9.92 18.10 44.95
CA SER A 181 -10.28 16.76 45.43
C SER A 181 -9.03 15.88 45.69
N PRO A 182 -8.97 15.13 46.81
CA PRO A 182 -7.87 14.22 47.10
C PRO A 182 -7.76 13.08 46.08
N ILE A 183 -8.87 12.65 45.48
CA ILE A 183 -8.88 11.59 44.46
C ILE A 183 -8.15 12.05 43.19
N LEU A 184 -8.45 13.27 42.72
CA LEU A 184 -7.79 13.86 41.55
C LEU A 184 -6.29 14.05 41.80
N LYS A 185 -5.90 14.48 43.01
CA LYS A 185 -4.49 14.67 43.38
C LYS A 185 -3.72 13.36 43.47
N LYS A 186 -4.27 12.37 44.18
CA LYS A 186 -3.61 11.07 44.40
C LYS A 186 -3.44 10.28 43.11
N GLY A 187 -4.39 10.38 42.19
CA GLY A 187 -4.33 9.67 40.91
C GLY A 187 -3.76 10.49 39.75
N ASN A 188 -3.44 11.79 39.93
CA ASN A 188 -3.14 12.73 38.86
C ASN A 188 -4.17 12.65 37.70
N LEU A 189 -5.45 12.72 38.08
CA LEU A 189 -6.58 12.43 37.20
C LEU A 189 -7.12 13.69 36.52
N GLU A 190 -7.56 13.51 35.28
CA GLU A 190 -8.34 14.47 34.51
C GLU A 190 -9.66 13.79 34.10
N ILE A 191 -10.79 14.31 34.54
CA ILE A 191 -12.11 13.70 34.28
C ILE A 191 -12.83 14.49 33.20
N LEU A 192 -13.19 13.82 32.10
CA LEU A 192 -14.08 14.36 31.08
C LEU A 192 -15.50 13.86 31.36
N VAL A 193 -16.45 14.76 31.58
CA VAL A 193 -17.88 14.43 31.64
C VAL A 193 -18.52 14.77 30.29
N SER A 194 -19.18 13.80 29.67
CA SER A 194 -19.87 13.99 28.40
C SER A 194 -21.03 13.00 28.27
N THR A 195 -21.76 13.05 27.15
CA THR A 195 -22.80 12.09 26.84
C THR A 195 -22.35 11.10 25.78
N LEU A 196 -22.93 9.91 25.83
CA LEU A 196 -22.85 8.89 24.80
C LEU A 196 -24.26 8.59 24.33
N GLY A 197 -24.55 8.87 23.05
CA GLY A 197 -25.85 8.52 22.46
C GLY A 197 -25.98 7.01 22.31
N ALA A 198 -26.99 6.42 22.94
CA ALA A 198 -27.34 5.01 22.76
C ALA A 198 -28.19 4.78 21.49
N GLU A 199 -28.85 5.83 21.00
CA GLU A 199 -29.69 5.83 19.79
C GLU A 199 -28.94 6.46 18.61
N THR A 200 -28.16 5.65 17.89
CA THR A 200 -27.86 5.95 16.49
C THR A 200 -28.73 5.03 15.63
N GLU A 201 -29.83 5.58 15.10
CA GLU A 201 -30.78 4.91 14.19
C GLU A 201 -30.13 4.43 12.86
N SER A 202 -28.83 4.68 12.64
CA SER A 202 -28.10 4.09 11.52
C SER A 202 -27.83 2.62 11.80
N SER A 203 -28.67 1.75 11.21
CA SER A 203 -28.61 0.27 11.26
C SER A 203 -27.33 -0.37 10.67
N GLY A 204 -26.19 0.33 10.69
CA GLY A 204 -24.89 -0.13 10.19
C GLY A 204 -23.66 0.49 10.89
N ALA A 205 -23.83 1.20 12.01
CA ALA A 205 -22.68 1.72 12.76
C ALA A 205 -21.99 0.57 13.52
N HIS A 206 -20.82 0.12 13.03
CA HIS A 206 -19.94 -0.75 13.81
C HIS A 206 -19.39 0.05 14.99
N PHE A 207 -19.82 -0.32 16.20
CA PHE A 207 -19.21 0.19 17.43
C PHE A 207 -17.83 -0.45 17.57
N THR A 208 -16.85 0.33 17.97
CA THR A 208 -15.50 -0.15 18.29
C THR A 208 -15.16 0.34 19.70
N ALA A 209 -14.09 -0.19 20.29
CA ALA A 209 -13.60 0.30 21.58
C ALA A 209 -13.35 1.83 21.61
N ASP A 210 -13.04 2.43 20.45
CA ASP A 210 -12.86 3.88 20.30
C ASP A 210 -14.13 4.70 20.53
N THR A 211 -15.32 4.10 20.43
CA THR A 211 -16.57 4.78 20.80
C THR A 211 -16.55 5.19 22.27
N PHE A 212 -15.98 4.37 23.14
CA PHE A 212 -15.86 4.66 24.57
C PHE A 212 -14.60 5.45 24.89
N LEU A 213 -13.47 5.09 24.27
CA LEU A 213 -12.14 5.60 24.65
C LEU A 213 -11.71 6.86 23.90
N VAL A 214 -12.45 7.26 22.86
CA VAL A 214 -12.24 8.52 22.13
C VAL A 214 -13.57 9.28 21.99
N PRO A 215 -14.15 9.74 23.12
CA PRO A 215 -15.39 10.51 23.10
C PRO A 215 -15.27 11.75 22.22
N THR A 216 -16.36 12.07 21.54
CA THR A 216 -16.46 13.23 20.65
C THR A 216 -17.23 14.32 21.36
N VAL A 217 -16.58 15.46 21.60
CA VAL A 217 -17.16 16.57 22.33
C VAL A 217 -17.45 17.72 21.37
N THR A 218 -18.64 18.31 21.46
CA THR A 218 -18.98 19.50 20.66
C THR A 218 -18.53 20.78 21.35
N ILE A 219 -17.82 21.63 20.62
CA ILE A 219 -17.32 22.92 21.07
C ILE A 219 -18.07 24.02 20.31
N PRO A 220 -18.68 25.00 21.01
CA PRO A 220 -19.31 26.14 20.35
C PRO A 220 -18.27 27.05 19.71
N THR A 221 -18.47 27.43 18.44
CA THR A 221 -17.65 28.48 17.81
C THR A 221 -18.19 29.86 18.16
N SER A 222 -17.33 30.72 18.70
CA SER A 222 -17.68 31.97 19.41
C SER A 222 -18.49 33.01 18.62
N HIS A 223 -18.66 32.85 17.31
CA HIS A 223 -19.25 33.88 16.45
C HIS A 223 -20.33 33.41 15.46
N SER A 224 -20.56 32.10 15.27
CA SER A 224 -21.41 31.64 14.15
C SER A 224 -22.52 30.66 14.51
N GLY A 225 -22.65 30.27 15.80
CA GLY A 225 -23.58 29.21 16.22
C GLY A 225 -23.23 27.82 15.65
N ARG A 226 -22.11 27.69 14.93
CA ARG A 226 -21.59 26.40 14.45
C ARG A 226 -20.88 25.69 15.59
N HIS A 227 -21.07 24.38 15.67
CA HIS A 227 -20.40 23.51 16.62
C HIS A 227 -19.28 22.75 15.90
N ASN A 228 -18.09 22.70 16.50
CA ASN A 228 -17.00 21.84 16.05
C ASN A 228 -16.93 20.61 16.94
N ALA A 229 -16.80 19.43 16.35
CA ALA A 229 -16.60 18.19 17.09
C ALA A 229 -15.10 17.93 17.28
N VAL A 230 -14.66 17.74 18.53
CA VAL A 230 -13.28 17.39 18.87
C VAL A 230 -13.22 16.02 19.53
N ARG A 231 -12.30 15.19 19.05
CA ARG A 231 -12.00 13.87 19.63
C ARG A 231 -11.14 14.04 20.87
N TYR A 232 -11.59 13.50 21.99
CA TYR A 232 -10.90 13.62 23.27
C TYR A 232 -10.49 12.23 23.77
N PRO A 233 -9.29 11.72 23.42
CA PRO A 233 -8.87 10.37 23.82
C PRO A 233 -8.63 10.28 25.34
N VAL A 234 -9.11 9.19 25.93
CA VAL A 234 -8.99 8.88 27.37
C VAL A 234 -8.38 7.49 27.59
N HIS A 235 -7.87 7.24 28.80
CA HIS A 235 -7.29 5.93 29.15
C HIS A 235 -8.34 4.93 29.58
N ARG A 236 -9.35 5.40 30.35
CA ARG A 236 -10.47 4.60 30.82
C ARG A 236 -11.77 5.39 30.75
N THR A 237 -12.88 4.67 30.75
CA THR A 237 -14.23 5.25 30.65
C THR A 237 -15.20 4.59 31.60
N VAL A 238 -15.95 5.40 32.34
CA VAL A 238 -17.12 4.99 33.11
C VAL A 238 -18.36 5.36 32.32
N VAL A 239 -19.17 4.37 31.93
CA VAL A 239 -20.44 4.59 31.25
C VAL A 239 -21.55 4.59 32.27
N CYS A 240 -22.21 5.74 32.44
CA CYS A 240 -23.28 5.94 33.40
C CYS A 240 -24.64 5.71 32.73
N GLY A 241 -25.41 4.75 33.24
CA GLY A 241 -26.78 4.49 32.80
C GLY A 241 -27.78 4.75 33.93
N ARG A 242 -29.04 5.01 33.58
CA ARG A 242 -30.13 5.17 34.57
C ARG A 242 -31.15 4.04 34.47
N GLY A 243 -31.48 3.45 35.61
CA GLY A 243 -32.47 2.38 35.71
C GLY A 243 -32.13 1.13 34.90
N VAL A 244 -33.15 0.33 34.64
CA VAL A 244 -33.03 -0.91 33.84
C VAL A 244 -32.74 -0.62 32.35
N ASP A 245 -33.26 0.48 31.82
CA ASP A 245 -33.04 0.86 30.42
C ASP A 245 -31.57 1.21 30.17
N GLY A 246 -30.93 1.93 31.10
CA GLY A 246 -29.50 2.20 31.06
C GLY A 246 -28.63 0.94 31.11
N LEU A 247 -29.05 -0.08 31.90
CA LEU A 247 -28.35 -1.37 31.94
C LEU A 247 -28.44 -2.10 30.60
N VAL A 248 -29.63 -2.16 30.00
CA VAL A 248 -29.86 -2.80 28.70
C VAL A 248 -29.08 -2.07 27.60
N ALA A 249 -29.12 -0.73 27.59
CA ALA A 249 -28.37 0.09 26.64
C ALA A 249 -26.85 -0.11 26.77
N TYR A 250 -26.30 -0.11 27.99
CA TYR A 250 -24.89 -0.39 28.23
C TYR A 250 -24.49 -1.77 27.68
N ASN A 251 -25.24 -2.82 28.04
CA ASN A 251 -24.95 -4.18 27.58
C ASN A 251 -25.09 -4.31 26.05
N GLY A 252 -26.07 -3.64 25.45
CA GLY A 252 -26.25 -3.58 24.00
C GLY A 252 -25.08 -2.90 23.29
N LEU A 253 -24.54 -1.81 23.83
CA LEU A 253 -23.39 -1.12 23.25
C LEU A 253 -22.10 -1.94 23.43
N VAL A 254 -21.85 -2.46 24.62
CA VAL A 254 -20.63 -3.23 24.92
C VAL A 254 -20.58 -4.54 24.13
N SER A 255 -21.71 -5.25 23.97
CA SER A 255 -21.77 -6.48 23.16
C SER A 255 -21.50 -6.24 21.67
N ARG A 256 -21.83 -5.06 21.16
CA ARG A 256 -21.58 -4.68 19.76
C ARG A 256 -20.18 -4.15 19.51
N ALA A 257 -19.52 -3.60 20.53
CA ALA A 257 -18.29 -2.81 20.37
C ALA A 257 -16.99 -3.62 20.25
N ASP A 258 -17.04 -4.96 20.34
CA ASP A 258 -15.89 -5.88 20.42
C ASP A 258 -14.69 -5.27 21.17
N LEU A 259 -14.83 -5.15 22.50
CA LEU A 259 -13.82 -4.52 23.36
C LEU A 259 -12.50 -5.30 23.42
N LYS A 260 -12.40 -6.51 22.86
CA LYS A 260 -11.21 -7.38 22.87
C LYS A 260 -10.50 -7.36 24.23
N LYS A 261 -9.21 -6.99 24.25
CA LYS A 261 -8.38 -6.90 25.46
C LYS A 261 -8.58 -5.61 26.27
N GLU A 262 -9.38 -4.65 25.79
CA GLU A 262 -9.64 -3.36 26.44
C GLU A 262 -10.83 -3.41 27.41
N THR A 263 -11.33 -4.59 27.73
CA THR A 263 -12.55 -4.72 28.54
C THR A 263 -12.37 -4.18 29.97
N SER A 264 -11.14 -4.14 30.49
CA SER A 264 -10.83 -3.54 31.79
C SER A 264 -10.81 -2.00 31.77
N SER A 265 -10.77 -1.39 30.58
CA SER A 265 -10.74 0.07 30.39
C SER A 265 -12.14 0.70 30.37
N VAL A 266 -13.20 -0.10 30.24
CA VAL A 266 -14.60 0.36 30.20
C VAL A 266 -15.37 -0.23 31.38
N TYR A 267 -15.95 0.64 32.20
CA TYR A 267 -16.70 0.25 33.40
C TYR A 267 -18.12 0.82 33.36
N GLY A 268 -19.14 0.02 33.67
CA GLY A 268 -20.52 0.47 33.78
C GLY A 268 -20.84 0.95 35.19
N ALA A 269 -21.45 2.12 35.32
CA ALA A 269 -22.05 2.61 36.57
C ALA A 269 -23.55 2.84 36.35
N ILE A 270 -24.38 1.89 36.79
CA ILE A 270 -25.82 1.95 36.54
C ILE A 270 -26.53 2.46 37.79
N ASP A 271 -27.21 3.60 37.67
CA ASP A 271 -28.06 4.18 38.70
C ASP A 271 -29.31 3.32 38.91
N LEU A 272 -29.24 2.40 39.88
CA LEU A 272 -30.30 1.45 40.19
C LEU A 272 -30.22 1.02 41.67
N ALA A 273 -31.30 1.24 42.41
CA ALA A 273 -31.42 0.82 43.80
C ALA A 273 -31.57 -0.71 43.92
N VAL A 274 -30.43 -1.42 44.06
CA VAL A 274 -30.39 -2.88 44.20
C VAL A 274 -30.22 -3.26 45.67
N THR A 275 -31.09 -4.16 46.17
CA THR A 275 -31.05 -4.68 47.56
C THR A 275 -30.18 -5.94 47.70
N ALA A 276 -29.70 -6.51 46.59
CA ALA A 276 -28.92 -7.75 46.55
C ALA A 276 -27.52 -7.60 47.19
N PRO A 277 -26.91 -8.70 47.67
CA PRO A 277 -25.59 -8.69 48.30
C PRO A 277 -24.43 -8.44 47.32
N GLN A 278 -24.60 -8.76 46.03
CA GLN A 278 -23.61 -8.48 44.97
C GLN A 278 -24.08 -7.26 44.18
N LYS A 279 -23.58 -6.08 44.55
CA LYS A 279 -23.90 -4.80 43.89
C LYS A 279 -22.88 -4.39 42.83
N SER A 280 -21.77 -5.12 42.70
CA SER A 280 -20.74 -4.86 41.71
C SER A 280 -20.15 -6.16 41.17
N ASN A 281 -19.66 -6.08 39.95
CA ASN A 281 -18.83 -7.06 39.27
C ASN A 281 -17.64 -6.31 38.64
N ASP A 282 -16.67 -7.03 38.08
CA ASP A 282 -15.45 -6.45 37.48
C ASP A 282 -15.73 -5.46 36.34
N ARG A 283 -16.94 -5.47 35.77
CA ARG A 283 -17.34 -4.61 34.64
C ARG A 283 -18.44 -3.61 34.95
N ILE A 284 -19.27 -3.85 35.97
CA ILE A 284 -20.46 -3.04 36.24
C ILE A 284 -20.63 -2.86 37.75
N ALA A 285 -20.88 -1.64 38.21
CA ALA A 285 -21.41 -1.32 39.53
C ALA A 285 -22.86 -0.84 39.43
N PHE A 286 -23.71 -1.34 40.30
CA PHE A 286 -25.02 -0.76 40.59
C PHE A 286 -24.82 0.30 41.67
N VAL A 287 -25.10 1.54 41.30
CA VAL A 287 -24.93 2.71 42.17
C VAL A 287 -26.31 3.26 42.52
N ASP A 288 -26.52 3.61 43.79
CA ASP A 288 -27.70 4.33 44.25
C ASP A 288 -27.27 5.76 44.57
N ILE A 289 -27.40 6.64 43.56
CA ILE A 289 -26.90 8.02 43.62
C ILE A 289 -27.64 8.81 44.70
N ASP A 290 -28.95 8.60 44.82
CA ASP A 290 -29.79 9.34 45.77
C ASP A 290 -29.45 8.94 47.22
N ARG A 291 -29.28 7.64 47.50
CA ARG A 291 -28.83 7.17 48.82
C ARG A 291 -27.45 7.67 49.19
N ALA A 292 -26.52 7.73 48.23
CA ALA A 292 -25.19 8.29 48.46
C ALA A 292 -25.25 9.79 48.79
N ASN A 293 -26.12 10.53 48.10
CA ASN A 293 -26.31 11.96 48.34
C ASN A 293 -26.93 12.23 49.72
N GLU A 294 -27.96 11.48 50.11
CA GLU A 294 -28.58 11.59 51.44
C GLU A 294 -27.55 11.31 52.55
N ALA A 295 -26.71 10.28 52.37
CA ALA A 295 -25.65 9.94 53.31
C ALA A 295 -24.64 11.09 53.46
N LEU A 296 -24.21 11.69 52.35
CA LEU A 296 -23.27 12.82 52.33
C LEU A 296 -23.87 14.06 53.00
N GLU A 297 -25.12 14.40 52.71
CA GLU A 297 -25.82 15.53 53.33
C GLU A 297 -25.99 15.33 54.84
N LYS A 298 -26.37 14.13 55.28
CA LYS A 298 -26.50 13.79 56.72
C LYS A 298 -25.19 13.91 57.47
N PHE A 299 -24.07 13.56 56.84
CA PHE A 299 -22.75 13.73 57.44
C PHE A 299 -22.35 15.21 57.57
N ARG A 300 -22.66 16.03 56.56
CA ARG A 300 -22.44 17.47 56.57
C ARG A 300 -23.31 18.21 57.59
N GLU A 301 -24.50 17.71 57.89
CA GLU A 301 -25.35 18.22 58.98
C GLU A 301 -24.66 18.08 60.35
N SER A 302 -24.02 16.92 60.61
CA SER A 302 -23.31 16.65 61.86
C SER A 302 -22.38 15.45 61.72
N VAL A 303 -21.15 15.59 62.21
CA VAL A 303 -20.14 14.50 62.30
C VAL A 303 -20.64 13.32 63.14
N GLN A 304 -21.63 13.53 64.04
CA GLN A 304 -22.24 12.45 64.82
C GLN A 304 -22.99 11.42 63.95
N ASN A 305 -23.36 11.79 62.73
CA ASN A 305 -24.02 10.92 61.77
C ASN A 305 -23.04 10.02 60.98
N ALA A 306 -21.77 9.93 61.40
CA ALA A 306 -20.74 9.11 60.75
C ALA A 306 -21.19 7.65 60.47
N SER A 307 -21.88 7.02 61.42
CA SER A 307 -22.37 5.64 61.25
C SER A 307 -23.46 5.51 60.17
N LEU A 308 -24.31 6.53 60.02
CA LEU A 308 -25.32 6.60 58.97
C LEU A 308 -24.66 6.86 57.61
N TYR A 309 -23.64 7.71 57.58
CA TYR A 309 -22.82 7.93 56.39
C TYR A 309 -22.15 6.64 55.92
N GLU A 310 -21.44 5.92 56.78
CA GLU A 310 -20.76 4.67 56.40
C GLU A 310 -21.75 3.63 55.87
N ARG A 311 -22.91 3.45 56.52
CA ARG A 311 -23.95 2.52 56.06
C ARG A 311 -24.59 2.98 54.74
N GLY A 312 -24.79 4.28 54.58
CA GLY A 312 -25.35 4.89 53.37
C GLY A 312 -24.41 4.75 52.18
N TRP A 313 -23.15 5.16 52.37
CA TRP A 313 -22.06 5.17 51.40
C TRP A 313 -21.62 3.77 50.97
N ASN A 314 -21.39 2.86 51.92
CA ASN A 314 -21.08 1.47 51.58
C ASN A 314 -22.28 0.76 50.95
N GLY A 315 -23.50 1.17 51.32
CA GLY A 315 -24.74 0.64 50.77
C GLY A 315 -25.09 1.18 49.38
N SER A 316 -24.49 2.30 48.94
CA SER A 316 -24.81 2.95 47.67
C SER A 316 -24.00 2.44 46.48
N GLY A 317 -22.92 1.67 46.69
CA GLY A 317 -22.10 1.13 45.60
C GLY A 317 -21.09 2.12 44.99
N VAL A 318 -21.07 3.38 45.43
CA VAL A 318 -20.05 4.37 45.03
C VAL A 318 -18.62 3.91 45.34
N PRO A 319 -18.33 3.22 46.47
CA PRO A 319 -16.99 2.70 46.75
C PRO A 319 -16.42 1.80 45.65
N ALA A 320 -17.25 1.00 44.97
CA ALA A 320 -16.78 0.14 43.89
C ALA A 320 -16.23 0.95 42.70
N VAL A 321 -16.85 2.09 42.38
CA VAL A 321 -16.37 3.02 41.34
C VAL A 321 -15.08 3.70 41.81
N GLN A 322 -15.00 4.09 43.09
CA GLN A 322 -13.81 4.69 43.67
C GLN A 322 -12.61 3.73 43.69
N ASP A 323 -12.83 2.47 44.07
CA ASP A 323 -11.83 1.41 44.06
C ASP A 323 -11.33 1.16 42.64
N TRP A 324 -12.24 1.11 41.67
CA TRP A 324 -11.88 0.98 40.25
C TRP A 324 -11.06 2.18 39.74
N LEU A 325 -11.39 3.41 40.12
CA LEU A 325 -10.58 4.60 39.80
C LEU A 325 -9.21 4.57 40.49
N SER A 326 -9.12 4.01 41.70
CA SER A 326 -7.83 3.89 42.40
C SER A 326 -6.89 2.86 41.74
N SER A 327 -7.44 1.84 41.08
CA SER A 327 -6.69 0.83 40.30
C SER A 327 -6.01 1.38 39.03
N LEU A 328 -6.16 2.68 38.75
CA LEU A 328 -5.56 3.34 37.59
C LEU A 328 -4.04 3.50 37.69
N ARG A 329 -3.49 3.48 38.91
CA ARG A 329 -2.09 3.83 39.22
C ARG A 329 -1.26 2.62 39.62
N ALA A 330 -0.03 2.56 39.13
CA ALA A 330 0.95 1.56 39.56
C ALA A 330 1.68 1.98 40.85
N ALA A 331 2.38 1.02 41.47
CA ALA A 331 3.36 1.33 42.51
C ALA A 331 4.52 2.16 41.92
N GLU A 332 5.21 2.93 42.76
CA GLU A 332 6.32 3.79 42.34
C GLU A 332 7.35 2.99 41.53
N GLY A 333 7.66 3.47 40.33
CA GLY A 333 8.61 2.82 39.43
C GLY A 333 8.02 1.80 38.46
N ALA A 334 6.75 1.42 38.51
CA ALA A 334 6.13 0.62 37.44
C ALA A 334 5.34 1.50 36.47
N LEU A 335 5.12 1.04 35.24
CA LEU A 335 4.28 1.76 34.27
C LEU A 335 2.80 1.68 34.70
N ASP A 336 2.09 2.80 34.65
CA ASP A 336 0.69 2.83 35.07
C ASP A 336 -0.15 1.80 34.28
N PRO A 337 -0.98 0.98 34.95
CA PRO A 337 -1.68 -0.14 34.31
C PRO A 337 -2.61 0.33 33.18
N SER A 338 -3.15 1.55 33.30
CA SER A 338 -4.01 2.15 32.28
C SER A 338 -3.23 2.56 31.03
N LEU A 339 -2.01 3.07 31.20
CA LEU A 339 -1.12 3.41 30.09
C LEU A 339 -0.60 2.13 29.42
N LYS A 340 -0.29 1.09 30.21
CA LYS A 340 0.10 -0.22 29.70
C LYS A 340 -0.99 -0.87 28.85
N SER A 341 -2.23 -0.87 29.35
CA SER A 341 -3.40 -1.37 28.61
C SER A 341 -3.59 -0.63 27.29
N LEU A 342 -3.44 0.71 27.30
CA LEU A 342 -3.50 1.52 26.09
C LEU A 342 -2.40 1.15 25.08
N ILE A 343 -1.15 1.04 25.52
CA ILE A 343 -0.02 0.74 24.64
C ILE A 343 -0.12 -0.69 24.07
N THR A 344 -0.44 -1.69 24.90
CA THR A 344 -0.66 -3.07 24.45
C THR A 344 -1.76 -3.15 23.40
N SER A 345 -2.88 -2.48 23.62
CA SER A 345 -3.97 -2.40 22.66
C SER A 345 -3.55 -1.76 21.33
N LEU A 346 -2.77 -0.67 21.37
CA LEU A 346 -2.28 -0.02 20.15
C LEU A 346 -1.32 -0.92 19.35
N ILE A 347 -0.44 -1.65 20.03
CA ILE A 347 0.48 -2.61 19.39
C ILE A 347 -0.31 -3.77 18.78
N ASP A 348 -1.28 -4.32 19.51
CA ASP A 348 -2.12 -5.42 19.03
C ASP A 348 -3.01 -4.99 17.85
N ALA A 349 -3.53 -3.76 17.87
CA ALA A 349 -4.29 -3.20 16.75
C ALA A 349 -3.40 -2.99 15.51
N ALA A 350 -2.17 -2.50 15.69
CA ALA A 350 -1.20 -2.36 14.62
C ALA A 350 -0.85 -3.73 14.00
N GLU A 351 -0.60 -4.75 14.83
CA GLU A 351 -0.30 -6.11 14.37
C GLU A 351 -1.49 -6.70 13.59
N ALA A 352 -2.70 -6.61 14.14
CA ALA A 352 -3.90 -7.11 13.47
C ALA A 352 -4.17 -6.40 12.13
N GLY A 353 -3.94 -5.09 12.07
CA GLY A 353 -4.09 -4.30 10.84
C GLY A 353 -3.07 -4.67 9.77
N VAL A 354 -1.79 -4.82 10.14
CA VAL A 354 -0.73 -5.23 9.22
C VAL A 354 -0.99 -6.63 8.67
N VAL A 355 -1.40 -7.58 9.52
CA VAL A 355 -1.76 -8.94 9.08
C VAL A 355 -2.96 -8.91 8.12
N ALA A 356 -3.95 -8.06 8.39
CA ALA A 356 -5.10 -7.90 7.49
C ALA A 356 -4.70 -7.32 6.13
N ASP A 357 -3.87 -6.28 6.10
CA ASP A 357 -3.37 -5.68 4.85
C ASP A 357 -2.51 -6.66 4.06
N GLU A 358 -1.60 -7.39 4.70
CA GLU A 358 -0.79 -8.42 4.04
C GLU A 358 -1.65 -9.54 3.48
N SER A 359 -2.73 -9.94 4.19
CA SER A 359 -3.68 -10.93 3.69
C SER A 359 -4.45 -10.43 2.47
N ARG A 360 -4.82 -9.13 2.44
CA ARG A 360 -5.46 -8.49 1.29
C ARG A 360 -4.52 -8.39 0.10
N LEU A 361 -3.29 -7.91 0.30
CA LEU A 361 -2.27 -7.88 -0.74
C LEU A 361 -1.99 -9.28 -1.29
N SER A 362 -1.93 -10.29 -0.43
CA SER A 362 -1.76 -11.69 -0.86
C SER A 362 -2.95 -12.20 -1.66
N GLN A 363 -4.18 -11.77 -1.34
CA GLN A 363 -5.38 -12.10 -2.11
C GLN A 363 -5.41 -11.38 -3.46
N ASP A 364 -5.06 -10.10 -3.50
CA ASP A 364 -4.99 -9.31 -4.72
C ASP A 364 -3.90 -9.84 -5.66
N GLN A 365 -2.72 -10.20 -5.12
CA GLN A 365 -1.66 -10.87 -5.88
C GLN A 365 -2.14 -12.21 -6.46
N LYS A 366 -2.86 -13.03 -5.67
CA LYS A 366 -3.45 -14.27 -6.18
C LYS A 366 -4.53 -14.04 -7.23
N ALA A 367 -5.30 -12.95 -7.13
CA ALA A 367 -6.31 -12.60 -8.11
C ALA A 367 -5.70 -12.06 -9.42
N VAL A 368 -4.54 -11.40 -9.35
CA VAL A 368 -3.80 -10.89 -10.50
C VAL A 368 -2.89 -11.97 -11.12
N ALA A 369 -2.47 -12.97 -10.35
CA ALA A 369 -1.70 -14.09 -10.85
C ALA A 369 -2.51 -14.92 -11.86
N VAL A 370 -1.89 -15.20 -13.01
CA VAL A 370 -2.46 -16.10 -14.04
C VAL A 370 -2.72 -17.47 -13.40
N SER A 371 -3.91 -18.03 -13.60
CA SER A 371 -4.22 -19.37 -13.08
C SER A 371 -3.29 -20.43 -13.69
N ASP A 372 -2.93 -21.44 -12.91
CA ASP A 372 -2.04 -22.51 -13.38
C ASP A 372 -2.61 -23.28 -14.58
N GLU A 373 -3.93 -23.44 -14.65
CA GLU A 373 -4.61 -24.05 -15.81
C GLU A 373 -4.35 -23.29 -17.13
N VAL A 374 -4.30 -21.97 -17.08
CA VAL A 374 -3.99 -21.12 -18.25
C VAL A 374 -2.50 -21.24 -18.61
N ARG A 375 -1.60 -21.35 -17.62
CA ARG A 375 -0.17 -21.58 -17.87
C ARG A 375 0.08 -22.93 -18.54
N GLU A 376 -0.54 -24.00 -18.04
CA GLU A 376 -0.43 -25.33 -18.66
C GLU A 376 -0.99 -25.36 -20.08
N ASN A 377 -2.08 -24.63 -20.34
CA ASN A 377 -2.64 -24.52 -21.69
C ASN A 377 -1.71 -23.75 -22.65
N LEU A 378 -1.03 -22.71 -22.14
CA LEU A 378 -0.05 -21.96 -22.92
C LEU A 378 1.20 -22.81 -23.21
N ASP A 379 1.71 -23.55 -22.22
CA ASP A 379 2.82 -24.50 -22.39
C ASP A 379 2.53 -25.54 -23.47
N ARG A 380 1.33 -26.14 -23.43
CA ARG A 380 0.85 -27.05 -24.46
C ARG A 380 0.82 -26.39 -25.85
N SER A 381 0.39 -25.12 -25.93
CA SER A 381 0.37 -24.42 -27.22
C SER A 381 1.77 -24.09 -27.76
N VAL A 382 2.76 -23.89 -26.89
CA VAL A 382 4.18 -23.69 -27.30
C VAL A 382 4.76 -25.00 -27.83
N THR A 383 4.53 -26.12 -27.13
CA THR A 383 5.01 -27.44 -27.57
C THR A 383 4.36 -27.86 -28.90
N GLU A 384 3.04 -27.69 -29.05
CA GLU A 384 2.32 -27.93 -30.31
C GLU A 384 2.82 -27.02 -31.46
N TRP A 385 3.22 -25.79 -31.15
CA TRP A 385 3.82 -24.88 -32.12
C TRP A 385 5.22 -25.35 -32.53
N ALA A 386 6.08 -25.75 -31.58
CA ALA A 386 7.44 -26.22 -31.85
C ALA A 386 7.41 -27.47 -32.74
N GLU A 387 6.53 -28.44 -32.46
CA GLU A 387 6.33 -29.63 -33.30
C GLU A 387 5.91 -29.26 -34.74
N ARG A 388 4.98 -28.32 -34.89
CA ARG A 388 4.55 -27.81 -36.20
C ARG A 388 5.66 -27.06 -36.93
N GLY A 389 6.46 -26.26 -36.22
CA GLY A 389 7.60 -25.56 -36.79
C GLY A 389 8.66 -26.51 -37.33
N HIS A 390 9.00 -27.57 -36.57
CA HIS A 390 9.97 -28.57 -37.01
C HIS A 390 9.47 -29.41 -38.19
N THR A 391 8.19 -29.75 -38.22
CA THR A 391 7.58 -30.48 -39.35
C THR A 391 7.46 -29.59 -40.60
N GLU A 392 7.14 -28.31 -40.44
CA GLU A 392 7.18 -27.32 -41.53
C GLU A 392 8.60 -27.22 -42.09
N LEU A 393 9.61 -26.95 -41.25
CA LEU A 393 11.00 -26.79 -41.68
C LEU A 393 11.45 -27.94 -42.58
N ARG A 394 11.13 -29.17 -42.19
CA ARG A 394 11.47 -30.35 -42.97
C ARG A 394 10.71 -30.39 -44.28
N SER A 395 9.39 -30.31 -44.24
CA SER A 395 8.52 -30.50 -45.41
C SER A 395 8.66 -29.37 -46.44
N SER A 396 8.70 -28.11 -45.99
CA SER A 396 8.80 -26.95 -46.87
C SER A 396 10.17 -26.84 -47.54
N LEU A 397 11.27 -27.12 -46.83
CA LEU A 397 12.60 -27.13 -47.42
C LEU A 397 12.79 -28.32 -48.36
N GLU A 398 12.28 -29.51 -48.01
CA GLU A 398 12.27 -30.65 -48.93
C GLU A 398 11.49 -30.33 -50.22
N GLU A 399 10.35 -29.64 -50.14
CA GLU A 399 9.59 -29.15 -51.30
C GLU A 399 10.38 -28.10 -52.12
N GLY A 400 11.00 -27.14 -51.43
CA GLY A 400 11.85 -26.12 -52.03
C GLY A 400 13.01 -26.71 -52.83
N PHE A 401 13.75 -27.65 -52.24
CA PHE A 401 14.85 -28.35 -52.90
C PHE A 401 14.36 -29.40 -53.92
N ALA A 402 13.12 -29.89 -53.81
CA ALA A 402 12.54 -30.75 -54.84
C ALA A 402 12.20 -30.01 -56.14
N THR A 403 12.13 -28.68 -56.10
CA THR A 403 11.73 -27.82 -57.24
C THR A 403 12.64 -27.99 -58.44
N LYS A 404 12.04 -27.99 -59.64
CA LYS A 404 12.77 -28.15 -60.92
C LYS A 404 13.86 -27.10 -61.14
N LYS A 405 13.68 -25.88 -60.61
CA LYS A 405 14.67 -24.79 -60.65
C LYS A 405 15.96 -25.17 -59.89
N TRP A 406 15.85 -25.66 -58.65
CA TRP A 406 16.99 -26.11 -57.84
C TRP A 406 17.68 -27.33 -58.45
N LYS A 407 16.92 -28.37 -58.82
CA LYS A 407 17.47 -29.54 -59.53
C LYS A 407 18.08 -29.17 -60.88
N GLY A 408 17.58 -28.09 -61.49
CA GLY A 408 18.06 -27.49 -62.73
C GLY A 408 19.46 -26.89 -62.62
N LEU A 409 19.96 -26.59 -61.42
CA LEU A 409 21.33 -26.12 -61.18
C LEU A 409 22.32 -27.30 -61.16
N ALA A 410 22.39 -28.03 -62.26
CA ALA A 410 23.42 -29.06 -62.48
C ALA A 410 24.77 -28.40 -62.78
N TRP A 411 25.88 -29.07 -62.41
CA TRP A 411 27.24 -28.51 -62.53
C TRP A 411 27.58 -27.98 -63.94
N TRP A 412 27.06 -28.61 -64.99
CA TRP A 412 27.32 -28.23 -66.38
C TRP A 412 26.50 -27.01 -66.83
N LYS A 413 25.39 -26.69 -66.16
CA LYS A 413 24.55 -25.52 -66.46
C LYS A 413 25.08 -24.23 -65.83
N LEU A 414 25.99 -24.34 -64.85
CA LEU A 414 26.67 -23.19 -64.24
C LEU A 414 27.37 -22.31 -65.25
N PHE A 415 27.86 -22.86 -66.37
CA PHE A 415 28.49 -22.06 -67.43
C PHE A 415 27.56 -21.04 -68.08
N TRP A 416 26.24 -21.26 -68.02
CA TRP A 416 25.21 -20.41 -68.63
C TRP A 416 24.36 -19.66 -67.60
N HIS A 417 24.18 -20.27 -66.42
CA HIS A 417 23.22 -19.83 -65.40
C HIS A 417 23.89 -19.58 -64.04
N VAL A 418 25.13 -19.12 -64.01
CA VAL A 418 25.83 -18.83 -62.75
C VAL A 418 25.13 -17.72 -61.95
N ASP A 419 24.53 -16.75 -62.65
CA ASP A 419 23.86 -15.60 -62.03
C ASP A 419 22.46 -15.97 -61.49
N ASP A 420 21.85 -17.06 -61.98
CA ASP A 420 20.54 -17.54 -61.49
C ASP A 420 20.63 -18.22 -60.12
N VAL A 421 21.85 -18.61 -59.67
CA VAL A 421 22.05 -19.32 -58.39
C VAL A 421 21.52 -18.49 -57.24
N GLY A 422 21.92 -17.21 -57.16
CA GLY A 422 21.51 -16.32 -56.07
C GLY A 422 19.99 -16.14 -56.02
N MET A 423 19.38 -15.84 -57.17
CA MET A 423 17.93 -15.65 -57.31
C MET A 423 17.13 -16.90 -56.93
N ILE A 424 17.55 -18.09 -57.38
CA ILE A 424 16.83 -19.34 -57.07
C ILE A 424 16.94 -19.65 -55.57
N THR A 425 18.11 -19.46 -54.96
CA THR A 425 18.28 -19.71 -53.52
C THR A 425 17.55 -18.70 -52.66
N SER A 426 17.50 -17.42 -53.05
CA SER A 426 16.73 -16.41 -52.33
C SER A 426 15.23 -16.69 -52.44
N GLU A 427 14.73 -17.07 -53.62
CA GLU A 427 13.33 -17.45 -53.82
C GLU A 427 12.93 -18.65 -52.94
N ILE A 428 13.82 -19.64 -52.80
CA ILE A 428 13.58 -20.82 -51.94
C ILE A 428 13.51 -20.41 -50.47
N LEU A 429 14.44 -19.57 -50.00
CA LEU A 429 14.45 -19.10 -48.61
C LEU A 429 13.23 -18.24 -48.30
N GLU A 430 12.87 -17.29 -49.16
CA GLU A 430 11.73 -16.41 -48.93
C GLU A 430 10.39 -17.17 -48.88
N LYS A 431 10.22 -18.19 -49.72
CA LYS A 431 8.95 -18.93 -49.81
C LYS A 431 8.84 -20.11 -48.84
N ASN A 432 9.95 -20.80 -48.58
CA ASN A 432 9.91 -22.09 -47.88
C ASN A 432 10.55 -22.06 -46.49
N TYR A 433 11.27 -21.00 -46.10
CA TYR A 433 11.88 -20.92 -44.79
C TYR A 433 10.89 -20.41 -43.73
N LEU A 434 10.21 -21.35 -43.05
CA LEU A 434 9.37 -21.13 -41.86
C LEU A 434 8.29 -20.03 -41.93
N PRO A 435 7.54 -19.86 -43.04
CA PRO A 435 6.54 -18.79 -43.14
C PRO A 435 5.30 -19.00 -42.24
N ARG A 436 4.92 -20.25 -41.92
CA ARG A 436 3.77 -20.52 -41.03
C ARG A 436 4.18 -20.45 -39.56
N ALA A 437 5.31 -21.06 -39.20
CA ALA A 437 5.84 -21.02 -37.85
C ALA A 437 5.99 -19.58 -37.35
N GLU A 438 6.51 -18.67 -38.19
CA GLU A 438 6.61 -17.24 -37.86
C GLU A 438 5.25 -16.59 -37.53
N LYS A 439 4.21 -16.88 -38.32
CA LYS A 439 2.86 -16.36 -38.07
C LYS A 439 2.26 -16.92 -36.79
N GLU A 440 2.50 -18.19 -36.53
CA GLU A 440 2.03 -18.85 -35.32
C GLU A 440 2.74 -18.33 -34.06
N VAL A 441 4.04 -18.03 -34.13
CA VAL A 441 4.78 -17.37 -33.04
C VAL A 441 4.14 -16.03 -32.67
N ILE A 442 3.80 -15.22 -33.68
CA ILE A 442 3.15 -13.91 -33.47
C ILE A 442 1.77 -14.11 -32.80
N TRP A 443 1.04 -15.14 -33.19
CA TRP A 443 -0.24 -15.48 -32.57
C TRP A 443 -0.07 -15.94 -31.11
N THR A 444 0.93 -16.79 -30.81
CA THR A 444 1.21 -17.25 -29.44
C THR A 444 1.67 -16.11 -28.55
N ALA A 445 2.49 -15.19 -29.08
CA ALA A 445 2.89 -13.97 -28.39
C ALA A 445 1.68 -13.11 -28.02
N GLY A 446 0.70 -12.97 -28.92
CA GLY A 446 -0.57 -12.31 -28.63
C GLY A 446 -1.37 -12.98 -27.51
N ARG A 447 -1.34 -14.32 -27.42
CA ARG A 447 -1.97 -15.06 -26.32
C ARG A 447 -1.26 -14.87 -24.99
N PHE A 448 0.07 -14.80 -24.99
CA PHE A 448 0.84 -14.47 -23.80
C PHE A 448 0.49 -13.07 -23.28
N HIS A 449 0.43 -12.08 -24.19
CA HIS A 449 0.00 -10.73 -23.85
C HIS A 449 -1.44 -10.70 -23.30
N GLN A 450 -2.38 -11.46 -23.91
CA GLN A 450 -3.76 -11.57 -23.40
C GLN A 450 -3.82 -12.19 -22.00
N ALA A 451 -2.92 -13.12 -21.69
CA ALA A 451 -2.82 -13.74 -20.37
C ALA A 451 -2.12 -12.84 -19.33
N GLY A 452 -1.63 -11.65 -19.69
CA GLY A 452 -0.87 -10.78 -18.78
C GLY A 452 0.57 -11.27 -18.52
N LEU A 453 1.04 -12.24 -19.31
CA LEU A 453 2.44 -12.67 -19.35
C LEU A 453 3.15 -11.79 -20.37
N GLY A 454 3.58 -10.61 -19.93
CA GLY A 454 4.34 -9.71 -20.79
C GLY A 454 5.67 -10.36 -21.20
N MET A 455 5.98 -10.35 -22.50
CA MET A 455 7.29 -10.76 -23.04
C MET A 455 8.41 -9.75 -22.75
N GLN A 456 8.13 -8.68 -21.99
CA GLN A 456 9.15 -7.74 -21.55
C GLN A 456 10.13 -8.46 -20.61
N LEU A 457 11.29 -8.84 -21.16
CA LEU A 457 12.47 -9.03 -20.35
C LEU A 457 12.72 -7.74 -19.57
N LYS A 458 13.00 -7.92 -18.29
CA LYS A 458 13.37 -6.89 -17.33
C LYS A 458 14.37 -5.90 -17.91
N ASP A 459 13.93 -4.65 -18.05
CA ASP A 459 14.71 -3.47 -17.65
C ASP A 459 13.81 -2.55 -16.83
N ALA A 460 13.35 -3.07 -15.68
CA ALA A 460 12.70 -2.30 -14.65
C ALA A 460 13.58 -2.32 -13.39
N SER A 461 14.72 -1.63 -13.43
CA SER A 461 15.47 -1.15 -12.27
C SER A 461 16.56 -0.16 -12.69
N GLN A 462 16.20 1.09 -12.96
CA GLN A 462 17.03 2.26 -12.61
C GLN A 462 16.27 3.57 -12.88
N PRO A 463 16.17 4.49 -11.90
CA PRO A 463 15.61 5.82 -12.14
C PRO A 463 16.58 6.67 -12.97
N ALA A 464 16.07 7.19 -14.08
CA ALA A 464 16.79 8.02 -15.04
C ALA A 464 17.36 9.30 -14.43
N GLN A 465 18.69 9.42 -14.41
CA GLN A 465 19.41 10.69 -14.46
C GLN A 465 20.70 10.55 -15.29
N GLN A 466 20.70 11.10 -16.51
CA GLN A 466 21.75 11.91 -17.17
C GLN A 466 21.87 11.68 -18.70
N PRO A 467 22.28 12.70 -19.49
CA PRO A 467 22.21 12.74 -20.96
C PRO A 467 23.47 12.14 -21.65
N PRO A 468 23.44 11.93 -22.99
CA PRO A 468 24.26 10.93 -23.66
C PRO A 468 25.58 11.51 -24.18
N ASN A 469 26.64 10.70 -24.10
CA ASN A 469 27.82 10.74 -24.96
C ASN A 469 28.48 9.35 -24.86
N ASP A 470 28.36 8.50 -25.86
CA ASP A 470 29.45 8.21 -26.80
C ASP A 470 29.06 7.06 -27.73
N SER A 471 29.62 7.10 -28.92
CA SER A 471 29.33 6.27 -30.08
C SER A 471 29.87 4.84 -29.88
N THR A 472 28.99 3.86 -29.80
CA THR A 472 29.30 2.48 -30.23
C THR A 472 28.04 1.89 -30.88
N ASN A 473 28.25 1.33 -32.06
CA ASN A 473 27.23 1.07 -33.06
C ASN A 473 26.50 -0.26 -32.76
N ASP A 474 25.83 -0.34 -31.63
CA ASP A 474 24.86 -1.41 -31.36
C ASP A 474 23.49 -0.95 -31.86
N LYS A 475 22.97 -1.72 -32.82
CA LYS A 475 21.65 -1.56 -33.43
C LYS A 475 20.62 -1.54 -32.30
N PRO A 476 19.70 -0.56 -32.24
CA PRO A 476 18.70 -0.52 -31.18
C PRO A 476 17.85 -1.80 -31.27
N GLU A 477 17.90 -2.63 -30.23
CA GLU A 477 16.87 -3.63 -29.98
C GLU A 477 15.56 -2.86 -29.84
N SER A 478 14.80 -2.81 -30.93
CA SER A 478 13.44 -2.31 -30.91
C SER A 478 12.64 -3.16 -29.93
N ASP A 479 11.86 -2.48 -29.09
CA ASP A 479 10.77 -3.00 -28.25
C ASP A 479 9.79 -3.86 -29.06
N GLU A 480 10.21 -5.06 -29.50
CA GLU A 480 9.39 -5.95 -30.30
C GLU A 480 8.65 -6.91 -29.37
N LEU A 481 7.32 -6.86 -29.46
CA LEU A 481 6.37 -7.57 -28.61
C LEU A 481 6.36 -9.09 -28.82
N TRP A 482 7.24 -9.63 -29.69
CA TRP A 482 7.31 -11.05 -30.03
C TRP A 482 8.73 -11.46 -30.49
N PRO A 483 9.04 -12.76 -30.46
CA PRO A 483 10.37 -13.28 -30.83
C PRO A 483 10.63 -13.15 -32.34
N THR A 484 11.79 -12.58 -32.73
CA THR A 484 12.20 -12.37 -34.12
C THR A 484 13.38 -13.24 -34.58
N GLN A 485 13.66 -14.34 -33.89
CA GLN A 485 14.79 -15.23 -34.21
C GLN A 485 14.63 -15.93 -35.58
N ILE A 486 13.40 -16.20 -36.02
CA ILE A 486 13.12 -16.80 -37.35
C ILE A 486 13.37 -15.79 -38.47
N THR A 487 12.93 -14.54 -38.33
CA THR A 487 13.13 -13.50 -39.35
C THR A 487 14.59 -13.10 -39.46
N THR A 488 15.27 -12.95 -38.32
CA THR A 488 16.70 -12.65 -38.25
C THR A 488 17.55 -13.77 -38.87
N SER A 489 17.23 -15.04 -38.60
CA SER A 489 17.92 -16.17 -39.25
C SER A 489 17.69 -16.19 -40.76
N ARG A 490 16.47 -15.93 -41.24
CA ARG A 490 16.18 -15.83 -42.69
C ARG A 490 17.02 -14.74 -43.35
N ASN A 491 17.03 -13.54 -42.77
CA ASN A 491 17.80 -12.41 -43.30
C ASN A 491 19.30 -12.69 -43.29
N ARG A 492 19.80 -13.30 -42.20
CA ARG A 492 21.19 -13.73 -42.11
C ARG A 492 21.56 -14.72 -43.21
N LEU A 493 20.71 -15.70 -43.49
CA LEU A 493 20.93 -16.66 -44.58
C LEU A 493 20.97 -15.97 -45.95
N LEU A 494 20.06 -15.03 -46.20
CA LEU A 494 20.01 -14.25 -47.44
C LEU A 494 21.26 -13.36 -47.63
N GLU A 495 21.81 -12.79 -46.56
CA GLU A 495 22.98 -11.91 -46.63
C GLU A 495 24.31 -12.67 -46.69
N THR A 496 24.40 -13.86 -46.06
CA THR A 496 25.68 -14.58 -45.89
C THR A 496 25.78 -15.80 -46.79
N THR A 497 24.83 -16.75 -46.66
CA THR A 497 24.91 -18.05 -47.33
C THR A 497 24.65 -17.94 -48.84
N VAL A 498 23.65 -17.15 -49.24
CA VAL A 498 23.29 -16.98 -50.66
C VAL A 498 24.43 -16.36 -51.49
N PRO A 499 25.05 -15.22 -51.09
CA PRO A 499 26.18 -14.67 -51.84
C PRO A 499 27.41 -15.57 -51.79
N SER A 500 27.63 -16.30 -50.69
CA SER A 500 28.75 -17.23 -50.58
C SER A 500 28.65 -18.39 -51.59
N LEU A 501 27.45 -18.93 -51.79
CA LEU A 501 27.18 -19.98 -52.77
C LEU A 501 27.35 -19.45 -54.21
N GLN A 502 26.87 -18.24 -54.48
CA GLN A 502 27.05 -17.59 -55.78
C GLN A 502 28.54 -17.32 -56.08
N ALA A 503 29.30 -16.81 -55.12
CA ALA A 503 30.74 -16.59 -55.28
C ALA A 503 31.49 -17.91 -55.50
N MET A 504 31.08 -18.99 -54.81
CA MET A 504 31.63 -20.33 -55.03
C MET A 504 31.31 -20.86 -56.43
N ALA A 505 30.09 -20.65 -56.92
CA ALA A 505 29.67 -21.00 -58.28
C ALA A 505 30.51 -20.27 -59.33
N GLN A 506 30.67 -18.94 -59.20
CA GLN A 506 31.48 -18.10 -60.09
C GLN A 506 32.95 -18.52 -60.08
N ARG A 507 33.51 -18.78 -58.89
CA ARG A 507 34.89 -19.26 -58.73
C ARG A 507 35.12 -20.60 -59.42
N LEU A 508 34.17 -21.53 -59.33
CA LEU A 508 34.28 -22.84 -59.98
C LEU A 508 34.27 -22.72 -61.51
N VAL A 509 33.40 -21.87 -62.06
CA VAL A 509 33.36 -21.58 -63.50
C VAL A 509 34.68 -20.95 -63.96
N LEU A 510 35.16 -19.90 -63.28
CA LEU A 510 36.43 -19.25 -63.61
C LEU A 510 37.63 -20.19 -63.50
N PHE A 511 37.64 -21.07 -62.49
CA PHE A 511 38.70 -22.07 -62.33
C PHE A 511 38.70 -23.11 -63.46
N SER A 512 37.52 -23.55 -63.90
CA SER A 512 37.41 -24.49 -65.02
C SER A 512 37.85 -23.85 -66.34
N MET A 513 37.47 -22.59 -66.57
CA MET A 513 37.91 -21.80 -67.73
C MET A 513 39.43 -21.60 -67.71
N SER A 514 40.01 -21.19 -66.58
CA SER A 514 41.45 -20.95 -66.46
C SER A 514 42.28 -22.23 -66.58
N THR A 515 41.81 -23.34 -66.00
CA THR A 515 42.50 -24.63 -66.11
C THR A 515 42.45 -25.15 -67.55
N THR A 516 41.32 -24.99 -68.23
CA THR A 516 41.18 -25.39 -69.65
C THR A 516 42.02 -24.50 -70.56
N THR A 517 42.09 -23.19 -70.33
CA THR A 517 42.94 -22.29 -71.14
C THR A 517 44.42 -22.54 -70.89
N LEU A 518 44.85 -22.75 -69.64
CA LEU A 518 46.24 -23.07 -69.32
C LEU A 518 46.67 -24.42 -69.92
N THR A 519 45.83 -25.45 -69.84
CA THR A 519 46.14 -26.77 -70.42
C THR A 519 46.08 -26.76 -71.94
N SER A 520 45.20 -25.94 -72.54
CA SER A 520 45.20 -25.67 -73.98
C SER A 520 46.45 -24.91 -74.43
N ALA A 521 46.87 -23.89 -73.70
CA ALA A 521 48.09 -23.13 -73.99
C ALA A 521 49.34 -24.01 -73.82
N LEU A 522 49.40 -24.83 -72.77
CA LEU A 522 50.45 -25.81 -72.56
C LEU A 522 50.52 -26.80 -73.73
N SER A 523 49.37 -27.34 -74.17
CA SER A 523 49.31 -28.23 -75.35
C SER A 523 49.84 -27.56 -76.61
N ALA A 524 49.43 -26.31 -76.89
CA ALA A 524 49.89 -25.57 -78.05
C ALA A 524 51.40 -25.31 -77.99
N LEU A 525 51.92 -24.93 -76.81
CA LEU A 525 53.35 -24.76 -76.59
C LEU A 525 54.10 -26.09 -76.78
N THR A 526 53.60 -27.22 -76.27
CA THR A 526 54.23 -28.53 -76.45
C THR A 526 54.26 -28.96 -77.92
N TYR A 527 53.22 -28.63 -78.70
CA TYR A 527 53.19 -28.89 -80.14
C TYR A 527 54.24 -28.08 -80.90
N VAL A 528 54.45 -26.81 -80.53
CA VAL A 528 55.43 -25.93 -81.19
C VAL A 528 56.86 -26.24 -80.76
N SER A 529 57.08 -26.59 -79.48
CA SER A 529 58.42 -26.74 -78.88
C SER A 529 59.05 -28.11 -79.04
N VAL A 530 58.28 -29.18 -79.28
CA VAL A 530 58.78 -30.55 -79.38
C VAL A 530 58.54 -31.09 -80.80
N PRO A 531 59.56 -31.13 -81.68
CA PRO A 531 59.40 -31.53 -83.08
C PRO A 531 58.92 -32.97 -83.32
N THR A 532 59.02 -33.83 -82.30
CA THR A 532 58.62 -35.24 -82.34
C THR A 532 57.24 -35.50 -81.77
N ALA A 533 56.57 -34.50 -81.19
CA ALA A 533 55.28 -34.66 -80.55
C ALA A 533 54.16 -34.75 -81.58
N SER A 534 53.34 -35.80 -81.49
CA SER A 534 52.18 -35.95 -82.38
C SER A 534 51.00 -35.06 -81.95
N VAL A 535 50.09 -34.77 -82.88
CA VAL A 535 48.82 -34.09 -82.60
C VAL A 535 47.99 -34.88 -81.57
N TYR A 536 48.12 -36.21 -81.57
CA TYR A 536 47.44 -37.08 -80.60
C TYR A 536 48.00 -36.89 -79.18
N GLU A 537 49.31 -36.89 -79.00
CA GLU A 537 49.95 -36.72 -77.68
C GLU A 537 49.69 -35.34 -77.08
N THR A 538 49.76 -34.28 -77.89
CA THR A 538 49.47 -32.92 -77.44
C THR A 538 47.99 -32.74 -77.11
N GLY A 539 47.09 -33.31 -77.93
CA GLY A 539 45.65 -33.33 -77.67
C GLY A 539 45.26 -34.00 -76.33
N THR A 540 46.03 -34.99 -75.87
CA THR A 540 45.78 -35.63 -74.56
C THR A 540 45.95 -34.67 -73.38
N ILE A 541 46.87 -33.70 -73.48
CA ILE A 541 47.13 -32.72 -72.41
C ILE A 541 45.90 -31.84 -72.18
N VAL A 542 45.27 -31.38 -73.28
CA VAL A 542 44.02 -30.60 -73.21
C VAL A 542 42.87 -31.45 -72.69
N ALA A 543 42.73 -32.68 -73.20
CA ALA A 543 41.65 -33.58 -72.80
C ALA A 543 41.71 -33.92 -71.30
N VAL A 544 42.90 -34.23 -70.77
CA VAL A 544 43.11 -34.51 -69.34
C VAL A 544 42.84 -33.26 -68.50
N GLY A 545 43.31 -32.10 -68.94
CA GLY A 545 43.05 -30.81 -68.30
C GLY A 545 41.56 -30.50 -68.17
N LEU A 546 40.82 -30.68 -69.27
CA LEU A 546 39.37 -30.48 -69.32
C LEU A 546 38.62 -31.48 -68.43
N ILE A 547 38.92 -32.78 -68.53
CA ILE A 547 38.28 -33.82 -67.71
C ILE A 547 38.53 -33.55 -66.22
N TYR A 548 39.75 -33.16 -65.86
CA TYR A 548 40.09 -32.82 -64.47
C TYR A 548 39.31 -31.59 -63.99
N ALA A 549 39.26 -30.52 -64.78
CA ALA A 549 38.51 -29.31 -64.46
C ALA A 549 37.02 -29.59 -64.25
N LEU A 550 36.38 -30.33 -65.17
CA LEU A 550 34.96 -30.67 -65.09
C LEU A 550 34.65 -31.63 -63.93
N ARG A 551 35.47 -32.66 -63.70
CA ARG A 551 35.29 -33.60 -62.58
C ARG A 551 35.44 -32.90 -61.22
N ARG A 552 36.38 -31.96 -61.12
CA ARG A 552 36.57 -31.14 -59.93
C ARG A 552 35.38 -30.20 -59.70
N GLN A 553 34.89 -29.56 -60.76
CA GLN A 553 33.72 -28.69 -60.70
C GLN A 553 32.47 -29.46 -60.27
N GLN A 554 32.19 -30.63 -60.86
CA GLN A 554 31.09 -31.49 -60.44
C GLN A 554 31.15 -31.81 -58.95
N ARG A 555 32.27 -32.39 -58.49
CA ARG A 555 32.41 -32.80 -57.07
C ARG A 555 32.30 -31.63 -56.10
N LYS A 556 32.92 -30.49 -56.42
CA LYS A 556 32.89 -29.31 -55.56
C LYS A 556 31.53 -28.63 -55.56
N TRP A 557 30.83 -28.61 -56.70
CA TRP A 557 29.48 -28.06 -56.79
C TRP A 557 28.45 -28.92 -56.08
N ASP A 558 28.46 -30.24 -56.32
CA ASP A 558 27.52 -31.15 -55.66
C ASP A 558 27.73 -31.13 -54.13
N SER A 559 28.99 -31.08 -53.67
CA SER A 559 29.32 -30.91 -52.26
C SER A 559 28.90 -29.54 -51.69
N ALA A 560 28.99 -28.46 -52.47
CA ALA A 560 28.55 -27.13 -52.04
C ALA A 560 27.04 -27.06 -51.89
N ARG A 561 26.31 -27.70 -52.82
CA ARG A 561 24.86 -27.80 -52.76
C ARG A 561 24.38 -28.57 -51.54
N THR A 562 24.95 -29.75 -51.27
CA THR A 562 24.57 -30.52 -50.08
C THR A 562 24.91 -29.77 -48.80
N PHE A 563 26.08 -29.13 -48.74
CA PHE A 563 26.48 -28.31 -47.60
C PHE A 563 25.50 -27.14 -47.36
N PHE A 564 25.09 -26.44 -48.42
CA PHE A 564 24.11 -25.36 -48.32
C PHE A 564 22.74 -25.85 -47.85
N GLU A 565 22.27 -26.99 -48.38
CA GLU A 565 21.01 -27.59 -47.93
C GLU A 565 21.06 -27.97 -46.44
N ASP A 566 22.19 -28.49 -45.96
CA ASP A 566 22.37 -28.85 -44.56
C ASP A 566 22.51 -27.61 -43.65
N GLU A 567 23.25 -26.59 -44.08
CA GLU A 567 23.42 -25.33 -43.35
C GLU A 567 22.08 -24.62 -43.12
N ILE A 568 21.21 -24.55 -44.14
CA ILE A 568 19.86 -23.96 -43.99
C ILE A 568 19.01 -24.77 -43.00
N ARG A 569 19.11 -26.10 -43.04
CA ARG A 569 18.35 -26.97 -42.11
C ARG A 569 18.82 -26.74 -40.67
N GLU A 570 20.13 -26.64 -40.44
CA GLU A 570 20.67 -26.42 -39.09
C GLU A 570 20.40 -25.02 -38.54
N GLU A 571 20.51 -23.98 -39.37
CA GLU A 571 20.15 -22.61 -38.97
C GLU A 571 18.64 -22.51 -38.68
N GLY A 572 17.80 -23.17 -39.48
CA GLY A 572 16.36 -23.26 -39.23
C GLY A 572 16.00 -23.97 -37.92
N ARG A 573 16.69 -25.10 -37.62
CA ARG A 573 16.51 -25.81 -36.34
C ARG A 573 16.94 -24.95 -35.16
N THR A 574 18.09 -24.29 -35.28
CA THR A 574 18.64 -23.43 -34.22
C THR A 574 17.72 -22.24 -33.96
N ALA A 575 17.14 -21.65 -35.00
CA ALA A 575 16.19 -20.55 -34.87
C ALA A 575 14.92 -20.99 -34.10
N LEU A 576 14.37 -22.17 -34.44
CA LEU A 576 13.19 -22.73 -33.75
C LEU A 576 13.43 -23.02 -32.27
N ILE A 577 14.56 -23.66 -31.94
CA ILE A 577 14.92 -23.99 -30.56
C ILE A 577 15.07 -22.70 -29.74
N LYS A 578 15.73 -21.67 -30.29
CA LYS A 578 15.89 -20.38 -29.60
C LYS A 578 14.56 -19.67 -29.37
N THR A 579 13.64 -19.73 -30.32
CA THR A 579 12.29 -19.19 -30.12
C THR A 579 11.51 -19.96 -29.07
N GLU A 580 11.57 -21.30 -29.08
CA GLU A 580 10.92 -22.15 -28.07
C GLU A 580 11.44 -21.85 -26.66
N GLU A 581 12.75 -21.80 -26.49
CA GLU A 581 13.40 -21.44 -25.22
C GLU A 581 12.96 -20.05 -24.74
N HIS A 582 12.87 -19.09 -25.66
CA HIS A 582 12.39 -17.75 -25.33
C HIS A 582 10.90 -17.75 -24.90
N LEU A 583 10.03 -18.55 -25.55
CA LEU A 583 8.63 -18.68 -25.13
C LEU A 583 8.49 -19.36 -23.76
N HIS A 584 9.29 -20.39 -23.48
CA HIS A 584 9.27 -21.05 -22.18
C HIS A 584 9.84 -20.17 -21.05
N THR A 585 10.89 -19.39 -21.30
CA THR A 585 11.41 -18.44 -20.30
C THR A 585 10.36 -17.39 -19.95
N VAL A 586 9.62 -16.86 -20.93
CA VAL A 586 8.50 -15.95 -20.69
C VAL A 586 7.38 -16.63 -19.90
N LEU A 587 7.08 -17.89 -20.15
CA LEU A 587 6.05 -18.62 -19.40
C LEU A 587 6.45 -18.86 -17.93
N GLN A 588 7.73 -19.19 -17.68
CA GLN A 588 8.25 -19.49 -16.34
C GLN A 588 8.54 -18.24 -15.51
N GLU A 589 9.10 -17.20 -16.14
CA GLU A 589 9.54 -15.99 -15.45
C GLU A 589 8.54 -14.83 -15.56
N GLY A 590 7.64 -14.88 -16.53
CA GLY A 590 6.67 -13.83 -16.84
C GLY A 590 5.45 -13.83 -15.92
N GLY A 591 4.89 -12.63 -15.76
CA GLY A 591 3.83 -12.33 -14.80
C GLY A 591 4.37 -11.66 -13.54
N PRO A 592 3.52 -10.97 -12.77
CA PRO A 592 3.93 -10.42 -11.48
C PRO A 592 4.38 -11.57 -10.60
N ARG A 593 5.69 -11.62 -10.32
CA ARG A 593 6.23 -12.56 -9.35
C ARG A 593 5.52 -12.29 -8.04
N ASN A 594 5.05 -13.36 -7.39
CA ASN A 594 4.80 -13.33 -5.95
C ASN A 594 6.17 -13.06 -5.32
N GLU A 595 6.52 -11.78 -5.17
CA GLU A 595 7.55 -11.41 -4.21
C GLU A 595 7.03 -11.94 -2.89
N GLU A 596 7.65 -13.04 -2.43
CA GLU A 596 7.48 -13.53 -1.06
C GLU A 596 7.47 -12.32 -0.16
N VAL A 597 6.39 -12.18 0.62
CA VAL A 597 6.12 -11.04 1.50
C VAL A 597 7.38 -10.75 2.30
N VAL A 598 8.20 -9.83 1.80
CA VAL A 598 9.43 -9.41 2.45
C VAL A 598 8.97 -8.91 3.81
N GLU A 599 9.51 -9.50 4.86
CA GLU A 599 9.13 -9.17 6.23
C GLU A 599 9.11 -7.65 6.39
N THR A 600 7.88 -7.12 6.46
CA THR A 600 7.64 -5.70 6.28
C THR A 600 8.30 -4.93 7.42
N GLU A 601 8.83 -3.74 7.14
CA GLU A 601 9.38 -2.86 8.18
C GLU A 601 8.38 -2.64 9.34
N ALA A 602 7.08 -2.74 9.03
CA ALA A 602 5.97 -2.73 9.97
C ALA A 602 6.08 -3.84 11.03
N ARG A 603 6.25 -5.10 10.63
CA ARG A 603 6.38 -6.23 11.57
C ARG A 603 7.57 -6.05 12.52
N LYS A 604 8.73 -5.68 11.96
CA LYS A 604 9.96 -5.46 12.75
C LYS A 604 9.81 -4.33 13.77
N THR A 605 9.12 -3.25 13.42
CA THR A 605 8.88 -2.12 14.33
C THR A 605 7.88 -2.48 15.43
N ILE A 606 6.83 -3.24 15.11
CA ILE A 606 5.84 -3.74 16.08
C ILE A 606 6.48 -4.71 17.08
N ASP A 607 7.27 -5.67 16.60
CA ASP A 607 7.99 -6.62 17.47
C ASP A 607 8.97 -5.92 18.41
N ARG A 608 9.64 -4.88 17.90
CA ARG A 608 10.54 -4.07 18.73
C ARG A 608 9.78 -3.29 19.80
N ALA A 609 8.61 -2.74 19.47
CA ALA A 609 7.77 -2.04 20.44
C ALA A 609 7.25 -3.00 21.53
N ARG A 610 6.87 -4.23 21.18
CA ARG A 610 6.44 -5.26 22.13
C ARG A 610 7.56 -5.64 23.10
N LYS A 611 8.78 -5.87 22.59
CA LYS A 611 9.97 -6.12 23.42
C LYS A 611 10.32 -4.94 24.33
N ALA A 612 10.20 -3.71 23.83
CA ALA A 612 10.47 -2.52 24.63
C ALA A 612 9.43 -2.35 25.76
N LEU A 613 8.18 -2.75 25.54
CA LEU A 613 7.15 -2.74 26.58
C LEU A 613 7.44 -3.77 27.68
N GLU A 614 7.84 -4.99 27.32
CA GLU A 614 8.20 -6.06 28.25
C GLU A 614 9.42 -5.73 29.13
N GLN A 615 10.31 -4.83 28.68
CA GLN A 615 11.49 -4.39 29.44
C GLN A 615 11.19 -3.30 30.47
N VAL A 616 10.06 -2.60 30.31
CA VAL A 616 9.64 -1.50 31.19
C VAL A 616 8.67 -2.00 32.28
N ASP A 617 8.08 -3.17 32.05
CA ASP A 617 7.34 -3.97 33.03
C ASP A 617 8.26 -4.61 34.08
#